data_AF-A0A7S0KY98-F1
#
_entry.id   AF-A0A7S0KY98-F1
#
_cell.length_a   1.000
_cell.length_b   1.000
_cell.length_c   1.000
_cell.angle_alpha   90.00
_cell.angle_beta   90.00
_cell.angle_gamma   90.00
#
_symmetry.space_group_name_H-M   'P 1'
#
loop_
_entity.id
_entity.type
_entity.pdbx_description
1 polymer ?
#
loop_
_entity_poly.entity_id
_entity_poly.type
_entity_poly.pdbx_seq_one_letter_code
_entity_poly.pdbx_strand_id
1 'polypeptide(L)'
;FQEKKHHVPHNFFESDFYAQGVTYDVTPQAGASPYCETNLRKLFANQALVDPSDDDEIIITPSLLRSTFSICNHDKTKDADLGASITSWINEALSYMSMGNFPYPSSYILNGNGDLPAFPVRVACDYLATDMTAPLHVKQWLQGLASFAGVYYNYTHTLTCNTISAPVNHDEQIIETLWNYQYCSQIFQVLDTKTSPLDMFDNEPWDGSSVAHSCLQTYGFESDRTHFPLRYGTPLDWARTQSNIVWSQGEYDPWKGGGVITDLNDSLHAVVIPEAAHHLDLFFSHENDTQAVVKARQFEMNQVKKWITEKRQQYTRQSNNNNNNNNNEEKETNNNNNNNNN
;
A
#
# COMPACT_ATOMS: atom_id res chain seq x y z
N PHE A 1 23.27 -34.90 -1.49
CA PHE A 1 22.59 -33.62 -1.75
C PHE A 1 21.91 -33.21 -0.45
N GLN A 2 22.51 -32.25 0.27
CA GLN A 2 21.90 -31.75 1.49
C GLN A 2 20.73 -30.85 1.11
N GLU A 3 19.53 -31.21 1.58
CA GLU A 3 18.37 -30.32 1.59
C GLU A 3 18.76 -29.07 2.39
N LYS A 4 19.04 -27.96 1.68
CA LYS A 4 18.99 -26.65 2.31
C LYS A 4 17.54 -26.45 2.73
N LYS A 5 17.24 -26.69 4.00
CA LYS A 5 16.03 -26.21 4.65
C LYS A 5 16.01 -24.69 4.50
N HIS A 6 15.32 -24.19 3.48
CA HIS A 6 14.93 -22.79 3.44
C HIS A 6 14.01 -22.59 4.64
N HIS A 7 14.51 -21.89 5.65
CA HIS A 7 13.79 -21.58 6.85
C HIS A 7 12.71 -20.58 6.45
N VAL A 8 11.47 -21.06 6.32
CA VAL A 8 10.32 -20.21 6.03
C VAL A 8 9.88 -19.60 7.35
N PRO A 9 10.01 -18.27 7.56
CA PRO A 9 9.65 -17.64 8.83
C PRO A 9 8.18 -17.87 9.17
N HIS A 10 7.90 -18.16 10.44
CA HIS A 10 6.56 -18.56 10.90
C HIS A 10 5.53 -17.42 11.00
N ASN A 11 5.92 -16.16 10.79
CA ASN A 11 5.00 -15.01 10.76
C ASN A 11 5.29 -14.21 9.48
N PHE A 12 4.53 -14.43 8.42
CA PHE A 12 4.78 -13.73 7.16
C PHE A 12 4.38 -12.26 7.20
N PHE A 13 3.43 -11.86 8.04
CA PHE A 13 2.89 -10.51 8.06
C PHE A 13 2.60 -10.08 9.50
N GLU A 14 3.36 -9.13 10.02
CA GLU A 14 2.98 -8.42 11.24
C GLU A 14 1.88 -7.41 10.87
N SER A 15 0.76 -7.39 11.59
CA SER A 15 -0.41 -6.56 11.27
C SER A 15 -0.11 -5.06 11.24
N ASP A 16 0.98 -4.61 11.84
CA ASP A 16 1.44 -3.22 11.86
C ASP A 16 2.34 -2.84 10.68
N PHE A 17 2.52 -3.73 9.68
CA PHE A 17 3.40 -3.47 8.54
C PHE A 17 3.09 -2.16 7.80
N TYR A 18 1.80 -1.82 7.68
CA TYR A 18 1.34 -0.64 6.95
C TYR A 18 1.73 0.62 7.71
N ALA A 19 1.47 0.62 9.02
CA ALA A 19 1.84 1.70 9.92
C ALA A 19 3.35 1.93 9.97
N GLN A 20 4.15 0.85 9.99
CA GLN A 20 5.61 0.93 9.89
C GLN A 20 6.06 1.53 8.56
N GLY A 21 5.44 1.15 7.44
CA GLY A 21 5.75 1.69 6.11
C GLY A 21 5.44 3.19 5.99
N VAL A 22 4.26 3.61 6.46
CA VAL A 22 3.89 5.04 6.50
C VAL A 22 4.82 5.83 7.43
N THR A 23 5.23 5.24 8.56
CA THR A 23 6.21 5.85 9.47
C THR A 23 7.58 6.00 8.82
N TYR A 24 8.04 4.98 8.08
CA TYR A 24 9.33 5.01 7.37
C TYR A 24 9.41 6.17 6.37
N ASP A 25 8.32 6.44 5.65
CA ASP A 25 8.27 7.47 4.61
C ASP A 25 8.47 8.91 5.11
N VAL A 26 8.23 9.17 6.40
CA VAL A 26 8.43 10.48 7.03
C VAL A 26 9.78 10.61 7.75
N THR A 27 10.68 9.64 7.54
CA THR A 27 12.03 9.64 8.12
C THR A 27 13.10 10.22 7.18
N PRO A 28 14.27 10.64 7.69
CA PRO A 28 15.43 11.00 6.87
C PRO A 28 15.89 9.92 5.89
N GLN A 29 15.68 8.65 6.23
CA GLN A 29 16.04 7.50 5.39
C GLN A 29 15.22 7.48 4.09
N ALA A 30 13.95 7.92 4.15
CA ALA A 30 13.10 8.11 2.98
C ALA A 30 13.25 9.51 2.34
N GLY A 31 14.12 10.38 2.90
CA GLY A 31 14.43 11.71 2.40
C GLY A 31 13.60 12.84 3.00
N ALA A 32 12.80 12.58 4.05
CA ALA A 32 12.06 13.61 4.76
C ALA A 32 12.94 14.38 5.76
N SER A 33 12.46 15.53 6.24
CA SER A 33 13.14 16.28 7.29
C SER A 33 13.25 15.46 8.59
N PRO A 34 14.38 15.54 9.33
CA PRO A 34 14.55 14.88 10.63
C PRO A 34 13.48 15.18 11.69
N TYR A 35 12.75 16.29 11.54
CA TYR A 35 11.71 16.69 12.48
C TYR A 35 10.30 16.25 12.06
N CYS A 36 10.10 15.75 10.83
CA CYS A 36 8.77 15.43 10.32
C CYS A 36 8.10 14.34 11.16
N GLU A 37 8.76 13.19 11.34
CA GLU A 37 8.28 12.10 12.18
C GLU A 37 8.00 12.58 13.62
N THR A 38 8.87 13.41 14.20
CA THR A 38 8.69 13.91 15.58
C THR A 38 7.44 14.79 15.70
N ASN A 39 7.21 15.69 14.74
CA ASN A 39 6.02 16.54 14.72
C ASN A 39 4.72 15.76 14.44
N LEU A 40 4.79 14.67 13.66
CA LEU A 40 3.65 13.78 13.42
C LEU A 40 3.38 12.86 14.62
N ARG A 41 4.41 12.39 15.31
CA ARG A 41 4.26 11.67 16.59
C ARG A 41 3.51 12.52 17.61
N LYS A 42 3.78 13.83 17.67
CA LYS A 42 2.99 14.74 18.51
C LYS A 42 1.50 14.78 18.12
N LEU A 43 1.18 14.69 16.83
CA LEU A 43 -0.22 14.70 16.36
C LEU A 43 -0.95 13.43 16.80
N PHE A 44 -0.31 12.29 16.60
CA PHE A 44 -0.95 11.00 16.88
C PHE A 44 -0.90 10.62 18.34
N ALA A 45 0.06 11.10 19.12
CA ALA A 45 0.18 10.77 20.54
C ALA A 45 -0.98 11.34 21.38
N ASN A 46 -1.62 10.47 22.16
CA ASN A 46 -2.59 10.82 23.21
C ASN A 46 -3.70 11.78 22.74
N GLN A 47 -4.12 11.65 21.48
CA GLN A 47 -5.15 12.53 20.91
C GLN A 47 -4.86 14.04 21.11
N ALA A 48 -3.66 14.50 20.77
CA ALA A 48 -3.20 15.86 21.04
C ALA A 48 -4.11 17.02 20.56
N LEU A 49 -5.03 16.78 19.62
CA LEU A 49 -6.04 17.76 19.18
C LEU A 49 -7.40 17.65 19.90
N VAL A 50 -7.60 16.60 20.70
CA VAL A 50 -8.83 16.30 21.47
C VAL A 50 -8.67 16.73 22.93
N ASP A 51 -7.54 16.38 23.55
CA ASP A 51 -7.21 16.72 24.94
C ASP A 51 -5.79 17.32 25.02
N PRO A 52 -5.61 18.62 24.69
CA PRO A 52 -4.30 19.25 24.76
C PRO A 52 -3.81 19.26 26.21
N SER A 53 -2.54 18.93 26.43
CA SER A 53 -1.97 18.86 27.77
C SER A 53 -2.12 20.18 28.54
N ASP A 54 -2.31 20.12 29.86
CA ASP A 54 -2.36 21.30 30.73
C ASP A 54 -1.09 22.19 30.66
N ASP A 55 0.01 21.65 30.12
CA ASP A 55 1.29 22.33 29.92
C ASP A 55 1.33 23.21 28.65
N ASP A 56 0.33 23.11 27.77
CA ASP A 56 0.20 23.98 26.61
C ASP A 56 -0.38 25.34 27.03
N GLU A 57 0.46 26.39 27.09
CA GLU A 57 0.01 27.78 27.36
C GLU A 57 -1.09 28.27 26.38
N ILE A 58 -1.30 27.56 25.26
CA ILE A 58 -2.33 27.85 24.25
C ILE A 58 -3.38 26.74 24.26
N ILE A 59 -4.60 27.09 24.68
CA ILE A 59 -5.77 26.21 24.58
C ILE A 59 -6.13 26.00 23.10
N ILE A 60 -6.05 24.76 22.62
CA ILE A 60 -6.56 24.36 21.31
C ILE A 60 -8.09 24.38 21.36
N THR A 61 -8.70 25.38 20.73
CA THR A 61 -10.17 25.54 20.68
C THR A 61 -10.72 25.10 19.33
N PRO A 62 -12.00 24.69 19.25
CA PRO A 62 -12.64 24.38 17.97
C PRO A 62 -12.58 25.53 16.95
N SER A 63 -12.66 26.78 17.40
CA SER A 63 -12.53 27.96 16.52
C SER A 63 -11.11 28.11 15.97
N LEU A 64 -10.08 27.84 16.77
CA LEU A 64 -8.68 27.81 16.32
C LEU A 64 -8.47 26.70 15.28
N LEU A 65 -9.02 25.51 15.51
CA LEU A 65 -8.92 24.39 14.57
C LEU A 65 -9.64 24.70 13.24
N ARG A 66 -10.91 25.13 13.30
CA ARG A 66 -11.67 25.49 12.08
C ARG A 66 -10.98 26.57 11.25
N SER A 67 -10.44 27.60 11.91
CA SER A 67 -9.75 28.67 11.20
C SER A 67 -8.39 28.23 10.64
N THR A 68 -7.57 27.50 11.41
CA THR A 68 -6.23 27.08 10.97
C THR A 68 -6.29 26.09 9.82
N PHE A 69 -7.20 25.12 9.89
CA PHE A 69 -7.40 24.11 8.83
C PHE A 69 -8.35 24.59 7.73
N SER A 70 -8.78 25.85 7.76
CA SER A 70 -9.72 26.45 6.80
C SER A 70 -10.96 25.58 6.57
N ILE A 71 -11.57 25.05 7.63
CA ILE A 71 -12.71 24.12 7.51
C ILE A 71 -13.95 24.87 7.01
N CYS A 72 -14.63 24.33 6.00
CA CYS A 72 -15.79 24.95 5.39
C CYS A 72 -16.96 25.11 6.38
N ASN A 73 -17.70 26.22 6.28
CA ASN A 73 -18.89 26.48 7.13
C ASN A 73 -20.00 25.42 6.98
N HIS A 74 -20.03 24.68 5.88
CA HIS A 74 -21.02 23.64 5.62
C HIS A 74 -20.57 22.25 6.09
N ASP A 75 -19.32 22.09 6.52
CA ASP A 75 -18.82 20.86 7.14
C ASP A 75 -19.51 20.68 8.51
N LYS A 76 -20.16 19.52 8.69
CA LYS A 76 -21.03 19.24 9.84
C LYS A 76 -20.33 18.52 10.99
N THR A 77 -19.01 18.33 10.91
CA THR A 77 -18.23 17.73 12.00
C THR A 77 -18.49 18.52 13.28
N LYS A 78 -18.88 17.85 14.36
CA LYS A 78 -19.17 18.50 15.64
C LYS A 78 -17.88 18.93 16.31
N ASP A 79 -17.95 20.01 17.08
CA ASP A 79 -16.78 20.54 17.79
C ASP A 79 -16.13 19.52 18.74
N ALA A 80 -16.91 18.63 19.35
CA ALA A 80 -16.42 17.56 20.21
C ALA A 80 -15.61 16.48 19.45
N ASP A 81 -15.89 16.29 18.16
CA ASP A 81 -15.26 15.27 17.32
C ASP A 81 -14.17 15.88 16.40
N LEU A 82 -14.00 17.20 16.45
CA LEU A 82 -13.22 17.96 15.47
C LEU A 82 -11.74 17.60 15.49
N GLY A 83 -11.15 17.47 16.68
CA GLY A 83 -9.73 17.09 16.83
C GLY A 83 -9.45 15.72 16.21
N ALA A 84 -10.26 14.71 16.57
CA ALA A 84 -10.15 13.35 16.04
C ALA A 84 -10.37 13.32 14.51
N SER A 85 -11.34 14.08 14.00
CA SER A 85 -11.63 14.16 12.57
C SER A 85 -10.47 14.79 11.78
N ILE A 86 -9.84 15.83 12.33
CA ILE A 86 -8.64 16.44 11.71
C ILE A 86 -7.47 15.47 11.74
N THR A 87 -7.23 14.77 12.85
CA THR A 87 -6.17 13.76 12.94
C THR A 87 -6.38 12.66 11.90
N SER A 88 -7.61 12.14 11.76
CA SER A 88 -7.93 11.14 10.74
C SER A 88 -7.76 11.68 9.32
N TRP A 89 -8.20 12.92 9.06
CA TRP A 89 -8.05 13.59 7.76
C TRP A 89 -6.58 13.77 7.36
N ILE A 90 -5.70 14.13 8.29
CA ILE A 90 -4.24 14.21 8.06
C ILE A 90 -3.64 12.82 7.85
N ASN A 91 -4.06 11.81 8.63
CA ASN A 91 -3.59 10.44 8.49
C ASN A 91 -3.91 9.87 7.11
N GLU A 92 -5.13 10.13 6.62
CA GLU A 92 -5.55 9.73 5.28
C GLU A 92 -4.66 10.38 4.20
N ALA A 93 -4.44 11.70 4.27
CA ALA A 93 -3.53 12.38 3.36
C ALA A 93 -2.13 11.75 3.34
N LEU A 94 -1.57 11.49 4.52
CA LEU A 94 -0.27 10.85 4.64
C LEU A 94 -0.26 9.45 4.03
N SER A 95 -1.26 8.61 4.35
CA SER A 95 -1.43 7.27 3.79
C SER A 95 -1.45 7.26 2.27
N TYR A 96 -2.25 8.13 1.65
CA TYR A 96 -2.33 8.27 0.18
C TYR A 96 -1.05 8.84 -0.43
N MET A 97 -0.43 9.84 0.20
CA MET A 97 0.86 10.38 -0.26
C MET A 97 1.99 9.35 -0.18
N SER A 98 2.01 8.47 0.83
CA SER A 98 2.98 7.37 0.94
C SER A 98 2.82 6.35 -0.20
N MET A 99 1.60 5.94 -0.51
CA MET A 99 1.35 5.12 -1.71
C MET A 99 1.79 5.84 -3.00
N GLY A 100 1.56 7.15 -3.06
CA GLY A 100 1.90 8.02 -4.19
C GLY A 100 3.29 8.63 -4.17
N ASN A 101 4.24 8.08 -3.40
CA ASN A 101 5.54 8.69 -3.16
C ASN A 101 6.52 8.59 -4.37
N PHE A 102 6.02 8.92 -5.56
CA PHE A 102 6.68 8.75 -6.85
C PHE A 102 7.74 9.83 -7.14
N PRO A 103 8.79 9.52 -7.93
CA PRO A 103 9.88 10.46 -8.22
C PRO A 103 9.55 11.57 -9.24
N TYR A 104 8.28 11.71 -9.61
CA TYR A 104 7.78 12.70 -10.56
C TYR A 104 6.32 13.05 -10.25
N PRO A 105 5.81 14.20 -10.74
CA PRO A 105 4.42 14.56 -10.58
C PRO A 105 3.49 13.48 -11.16
N SER A 106 2.42 13.15 -10.43
CA SER A 106 1.53 12.06 -10.80
C SER A 106 0.11 12.31 -10.34
N SER A 107 -0.84 12.01 -11.23
CA SER A 107 -2.27 12.07 -10.95
C SER A 107 -2.85 10.76 -10.43
N TYR A 108 -2.04 9.71 -10.29
CA TYR A 108 -2.53 8.35 -10.05
C TYR A 108 -3.35 8.25 -8.75
N ILE A 109 -2.80 8.74 -7.65
CA ILE A 109 -3.45 8.74 -6.33
C ILE A 109 -4.67 9.67 -6.28
N LEU A 110 -4.75 10.65 -7.18
CA LEU A 110 -5.87 11.59 -7.27
C LEU A 110 -6.89 11.18 -8.33
N ASN A 111 -6.83 9.95 -8.84
CA ASN A 111 -7.75 9.41 -9.84
C ASN A 111 -7.83 10.27 -11.12
N GLY A 112 -6.74 10.96 -11.49
CA GLY A 112 -6.69 11.82 -12.67
C GLY A 112 -7.25 13.24 -12.49
N ASN A 113 -7.69 13.62 -11.29
CA ASN A 113 -8.29 14.95 -11.04
C ASN A 113 -7.27 16.09 -10.91
N GLY A 114 -5.99 15.75 -10.76
CA GLY A 114 -4.86 16.68 -10.70
C GLY A 114 -3.59 15.91 -10.32
N ASP A 115 -2.47 16.62 -10.14
CA ASP A 115 -1.19 15.99 -9.84
C ASP A 115 -0.74 16.26 -8.41
N LEU A 116 -0.26 15.21 -7.73
CA LEU A 116 0.63 15.37 -6.59
C LEU A 116 2.04 15.70 -7.10
N PRO A 117 2.83 16.50 -6.35
CA PRO A 117 4.20 16.79 -6.72
C PRO A 117 5.09 15.53 -6.66
N ALA A 118 6.31 15.60 -7.20
CA ALA A 118 7.30 14.55 -6.99
C ALA A 118 7.63 14.41 -5.49
N PHE A 119 7.67 13.17 -5.00
CA PHE A 119 7.87 12.82 -3.59
C PHE A 119 6.96 13.63 -2.64
N PRO A 120 5.63 13.50 -2.75
CA PRO A 120 4.68 14.32 -2.01
C PRO A 120 4.86 14.25 -0.49
N VAL A 121 5.30 13.13 0.08
CA VAL A 121 5.60 13.03 1.51
C VAL A 121 6.74 13.98 1.90
N ARG A 122 7.79 14.09 1.09
CA ARG A 122 8.92 15.01 1.35
C ARG A 122 8.44 16.46 1.30
N VAL A 123 7.65 16.81 0.28
CA VAL A 123 7.05 18.15 0.15
C VAL A 123 6.15 18.49 1.32
N ALA A 124 5.33 17.55 1.79
CA ALA A 124 4.49 17.74 2.97
C ALA A 124 5.34 17.91 4.24
N CYS A 125 6.38 17.09 4.40
CA CYS A 125 7.31 17.16 5.53
C CYS A 125 8.13 18.46 5.59
N ASP A 126 8.31 19.19 4.49
CA ASP A 126 8.96 20.51 4.52
C ASP A 126 8.20 21.52 5.39
N TYR A 127 6.88 21.40 5.49
CA TYR A 127 6.06 22.21 6.40
C TYR A 127 6.24 21.84 7.88
N LEU A 128 6.86 20.70 8.17
CA LEU A 128 7.17 20.17 9.51
C LEU A 128 8.69 20.07 9.73
N ALA A 129 9.48 20.90 9.02
CA ALA A 129 10.93 20.73 8.95
C ALA A 129 11.72 21.26 10.16
N THR A 130 11.07 21.83 11.17
CA THR A 130 11.71 22.29 12.42
C THR A 130 11.09 21.62 13.62
N ASP A 131 11.77 21.60 14.77
CA ASP A 131 11.15 21.15 16.01
C ASP A 131 10.01 22.10 16.42
N MET A 132 8.77 21.61 16.38
CA MET A 132 7.58 22.35 16.81
C MET A 132 6.88 21.65 17.98
N THR A 133 7.61 20.77 18.69
CA THR A 133 7.04 19.99 19.79
C THR A 133 6.75 20.84 21.02
N ALA A 134 7.52 21.91 21.24
CA ALA A 134 7.33 22.77 22.41
C ALA A 134 5.99 23.56 22.37
N PRO A 135 5.35 23.78 23.52
CA PRO A 135 4.07 24.51 23.64
C PRO A 135 3.99 25.85 22.90
N LEU A 136 5.07 26.64 22.94
CA LEU A 136 5.12 27.96 22.32
C LEU A 136 4.96 27.92 20.78
N HIS A 137 5.17 26.75 20.17
CA HIS A 137 5.06 26.52 18.73
C HIS A 137 3.71 25.95 18.30
N VAL A 138 2.70 25.82 19.18
CA VAL A 138 1.42 25.16 18.85
C VAL A 138 0.77 25.73 17.58
N LYS A 139 0.74 27.06 17.40
CA LYS A 139 0.13 27.67 16.21
C LYS A 139 0.91 27.36 14.94
N GLN A 140 2.24 27.38 15.02
CA GLN A 140 3.12 27.05 13.91
C GLN A 140 2.96 25.57 13.53
N TRP A 141 2.88 24.69 14.53
CA TRP A 141 2.63 23.26 14.35
C TRP A 141 1.27 23.00 13.68
N LEU A 142 0.19 23.61 14.15
CA LEU A 142 -1.14 23.47 13.52
C LEU A 142 -1.15 23.98 12.07
N GLN A 143 -0.48 25.11 11.79
CA GLN A 143 -0.32 25.62 10.43
C GLN A 143 0.51 24.69 9.54
N GLY A 144 1.57 24.10 10.10
CA GLY A 144 2.39 23.10 9.43
C GLY A 144 1.58 21.86 9.06
N LEU A 145 0.77 21.34 10.00
CA LEU A 145 -0.15 20.23 9.76
C LEU A 145 -1.21 20.53 8.69
N ALA A 146 -1.80 21.74 8.73
CA ALA A 146 -2.76 22.16 7.71
C ALA A 146 -2.12 22.22 6.32
N SER A 147 -0.88 22.73 6.23
CA SER A 147 -0.13 22.82 4.97
C SER A 147 0.33 21.44 4.48
N PHE A 148 0.74 20.57 5.40
CA PHE A 148 1.10 19.17 5.16
C PHE A 148 -0.07 18.43 4.48
N ALA A 149 -1.26 18.47 5.07
CA ALA A 149 -2.44 17.83 4.49
C ALA A 149 -2.90 18.54 3.19
N GLY A 150 -2.64 19.83 3.08
CA GLY A 150 -2.91 20.63 1.89
C GLY A 150 -2.19 20.14 0.62
N VAL A 151 -1.04 19.44 0.74
CA VAL A 151 -0.37 18.82 -0.42
C VAL A 151 -1.29 17.80 -1.10
N TYR A 152 -2.03 17.02 -0.30
CA TYR A 152 -2.98 16.03 -0.81
C TYR A 152 -4.33 16.65 -1.17
N TYR A 153 -4.94 17.43 -0.27
CA TYR A 153 -6.32 17.89 -0.47
C TYR A 153 -6.43 19.14 -1.35
N ASN A 154 -5.46 20.05 -1.29
CA ASN A 154 -5.46 21.29 -2.08
C ASN A 154 -4.44 21.22 -3.24
N TYR A 155 -4.35 20.06 -3.89
CA TYR A 155 -3.49 19.80 -5.05
C TYR A 155 -3.75 20.75 -6.23
N THR A 156 -4.95 21.34 -6.33
CA THR A 156 -5.27 22.36 -7.35
C THR A 156 -4.81 23.76 -6.98
N HIS A 157 -4.46 24.00 -5.72
CA HIS A 157 -4.19 25.32 -5.12
C HIS A 157 -5.35 26.33 -5.24
N THR A 158 -6.58 25.85 -5.50
CA THR A 158 -7.76 26.71 -5.67
C THR A 158 -8.78 26.59 -4.54
N LEU A 159 -8.61 25.64 -3.60
CA LEU A 159 -9.54 25.49 -2.48
C LEU A 159 -9.45 26.68 -1.53
N THR A 160 -10.61 27.25 -1.21
CA THR A 160 -10.74 28.32 -0.22
C THR A 160 -11.04 27.78 1.18
N CYS A 161 -11.53 26.54 1.28
CA CYS A 161 -11.79 25.84 2.53
C CYS A 161 -11.79 24.31 2.30
N ASN A 162 -11.65 23.53 3.36
CA ASN A 162 -11.62 22.07 3.35
C ASN A 162 -12.91 21.47 3.96
N THR A 163 -13.44 20.43 3.33
CA THR A 163 -14.48 19.57 3.92
C THR A 163 -13.79 18.31 4.40
N ILE A 164 -13.53 18.22 5.69
CA ILE A 164 -12.73 17.13 6.30
C ILE A 164 -13.53 15.84 6.48
N SER A 165 -14.86 15.93 6.36
CA SER A 165 -15.77 14.78 6.46
C SER A 165 -16.02 14.09 5.11
N ALA A 166 -15.21 14.38 4.09
CA ALA A 166 -15.39 13.85 2.75
C ALA A 166 -14.02 13.48 2.13
N PRO A 167 -13.97 12.47 1.24
CA PRO A 167 -12.76 12.14 0.49
C PRO A 167 -12.29 13.29 -0.40
N VAL A 168 -11.04 13.21 -0.85
CA VAL A 168 -10.37 14.27 -1.65
C VAL A 168 -11.11 14.64 -2.94
N ASN A 169 -11.84 13.70 -3.55
CA ASN A 169 -12.65 13.93 -4.75
C ASN A 169 -13.78 12.88 -4.86
N HIS A 170 -14.67 13.07 -5.83
CA HIS A 170 -15.84 12.19 -6.02
C HIS A 170 -15.47 10.76 -6.43
N ASP A 171 -14.42 10.60 -7.24
CA ASP A 171 -13.98 9.28 -7.69
C ASP A 171 -13.45 8.46 -6.51
N GLU A 172 -12.73 9.10 -5.59
CA GLU A 172 -12.24 8.46 -4.37
C GLU A 172 -13.40 7.95 -3.49
N GLN A 173 -14.45 8.74 -3.33
CA GLN A 173 -15.65 8.31 -2.61
C GLN A 173 -16.28 7.04 -3.21
N ILE A 174 -16.29 6.91 -4.54
CA ILE A 174 -16.79 5.71 -5.22
C ILE A 174 -15.84 4.53 -4.94
N ILE A 175 -14.53 4.74 -5.07
CA ILE A 175 -13.51 3.72 -4.87
C ILE A 175 -13.57 3.18 -3.43
N GLU A 176 -13.58 4.05 -2.42
CA GLU A 176 -13.71 3.66 -1.02
C GLU A 176 -14.98 2.86 -0.76
N THR A 177 -16.12 3.28 -1.34
CA THR A 177 -17.39 2.56 -1.17
C THR A 177 -17.29 1.14 -1.74
N LEU A 178 -16.73 0.99 -2.95
CA LEU A 178 -16.57 -0.31 -3.59
C LEU A 178 -15.52 -1.18 -2.88
N TRP A 179 -14.42 -0.59 -2.42
CA TRP A 179 -13.39 -1.28 -1.67
C TRP A 179 -13.88 -1.75 -0.31
N ASN A 180 -14.64 -0.92 0.41
CA ASN A 180 -15.24 -1.29 1.69
C ASN A 180 -16.19 -2.49 1.55
N TYR A 181 -16.91 -2.60 0.43
CA TYR A 181 -17.69 -3.80 0.13
C TYR A 181 -16.79 -5.04 -0.05
N GLN A 182 -15.67 -4.92 -0.78
CA GLN A 182 -14.72 -6.03 -0.94
C GLN A 182 -14.07 -6.43 0.39
N TYR A 183 -13.67 -5.46 1.21
CA TYR A 183 -13.14 -5.68 2.54
C TYR A 183 -14.12 -6.44 3.45
N CYS A 184 -15.37 -5.99 3.48
CA CYS A 184 -16.41 -6.64 4.27
C CYS A 184 -16.82 -8.01 3.75
N SER A 185 -16.55 -8.36 2.48
CA SER A 185 -17.02 -9.62 1.88
C SER A 185 -15.93 -10.67 1.66
N GLN A 186 -14.78 -10.31 1.07
CA GLN A 186 -13.82 -11.27 0.52
C GLN A 186 -12.36 -10.94 0.78
N ILE A 187 -11.98 -9.66 0.76
CA ILE A 187 -10.57 -9.22 0.80
C ILE A 187 -10.31 -8.57 2.16
N PHE A 188 -10.36 -9.41 3.18
CA PHE A 188 -10.24 -8.96 4.56
C PHE A 188 -8.77 -8.72 4.94
N GLN A 189 -8.48 -7.53 5.47
CA GLN A 189 -7.14 -7.09 5.88
C GLN A 189 -7.12 -6.79 7.40
N VAL A 190 -6.08 -7.29 8.10
CA VAL A 190 -5.83 -6.98 9.52
C VAL A 190 -4.68 -5.98 9.56
N LEU A 191 -4.98 -4.76 9.97
CA LEU A 191 -4.01 -3.67 10.10
C LEU A 191 -4.09 -3.11 11.51
N ASP A 192 -2.96 -3.12 12.21
CA ASP A 192 -2.81 -2.60 13.57
C ASP A 192 -1.88 -1.39 13.58
N THR A 193 -1.94 -0.61 14.66
CA THR A 193 -0.86 0.30 15.05
C THR A 193 -0.39 -0.05 16.46
N LYS A 194 0.92 0.08 16.73
CA LYS A 194 1.53 -0.39 17.99
C LYS A 194 2.24 0.68 18.80
N THR A 195 2.43 1.88 18.27
CA THR A 195 3.17 2.99 18.89
C THR A 195 4.69 2.84 18.94
N SER A 196 5.35 3.88 19.47
CA SER A 196 6.81 3.96 19.60
C SER A 196 7.38 2.75 20.36
N PRO A 197 8.47 2.12 19.89
CA PRO A 197 9.34 2.54 18.78
C PRO A 197 8.98 1.96 17.40
N LEU A 198 7.86 1.24 17.26
CA LEU A 198 7.54 0.47 16.04
C LEU A 198 6.96 1.35 14.94
N ASP A 199 6.00 2.21 15.28
CA ASP A 199 5.37 3.17 14.37
C ASP A 199 5.12 4.51 15.10
N MET A 200 4.66 5.53 14.37
CA MET A 200 4.38 6.87 14.90
C MET A 200 2.97 7.09 15.46
N PHE A 201 2.10 6.08 15.41
CA PHE A 201 0.69 6.22 15.76
C PHE A 201 0.42 5.86 17.22
N ASP A 202 -0.77 6.20 17.72
CA ASP A 202 -1.25 5.63 18.98
C ASP A 202 -1.48 4.12 18.79
N ASN A 203 -1.36 3.34 19.87
CA ASN A 203 -1.59 1.89 19.80
C ASN A 203 -3.08 1.59 19.64
N GLU A 204 -3.49 1.21 18.44
CA GLU A 204 -4.84 0.80 18.07
C GLU A 204 -4.79 -0.64 17.50
N PRO A 205 -4.93 -1.65 18.38
CA PRO A 205 -5.05 -3.03 17.93
C PRO A 205 -6.34 -3.23 17.15
N TRP A 206 -6.28 -3.98 16.06
CA TRP A 206 -7.46 -4.29 15.27
C TRP A 206 -8.49 -5.07 16.10
N ASP A 207 -9.73 -4.56 16.10
CA ASP A 207 -10.87 -5.20 16.75
C ASP A 207 -11.78 -5.87 15.73
N GLY A 208 -11.64 -7.20 15.65
CA GLY A 208 -12.49 -8.01 14.81
C GLY A 208 -13.97 -8.00 15.17
N SER A 209 -14.36 -7.75 16.42
CA SER A 209 -15.78 -7.68 16.75
C SER A 209 -16.38 -6.39 16.19
N SER A 210 -15.69 -5.26 16.39
CA SER A 210 -16.09 -3.95 15.87
C SER A 210 -16.21 -3.95 14.34
N VAL A 211 -15.20 -4.49 13.64
CA VAL A 211 -15.24 -4.58 12.18
C VAL A 211 -16.40 -5.44 11.67
N ALA A 212 -16.64 -6.60 12.27
CA ALA A 212 -17.74 -7.47 11.86
C ALA A 212 -19.09 -6.77 12.06
N HIS A 213 -19.24 -6.07 13.19
CA HIS A 213 -20.45 -5.29 13.47
C HIS A 213 -20.64 -4.15 12.46
N SER A 214 -19.58 -3.40 12.12
CA SER A 214 -19.64 -2.32 11.13
C SER A 214 -20.05 -2.83 9.74
N CYS A 215 -19.47 -3.95 9.29
CA CYS A 215 -19.85 -4.59 8.04
C CYS A 215 -21.32 -5.03 8.03
N LEU A 216 -21.80 -5.63 9.13
CA LEU A 216 -23.19 -6.04 9.26
C LEU A 216 -24.15 -4.85 9.20
N GLN A 217 -23.83 -3.75 9.88
CA GLN A 217 -24.65 -2.53 9.85
C GLN A 217 -24.69 -1.89 8.46
N THR A 218 -23.55 -1.90 7.76
CA THR A 218 -23.41 -1.20 6.47
C THR A 218 -23.98 -2.00 5.31
N TYR A 219 -23.70 -3.31 5.26
CA TYR A 219 -23.99 -4.17 4.09
C TYR A 219 -24.95 -5.33 4.38
N GLY A 220 -25.34 -5.55 5.64
CA GLY A 220 -26.28 -6.61 6.02
C GLY A 220 -25.67 -8.01 6.12
N PHE A 221 -24.35 -8.13 6.13
CA PHE A 221 -23.63 -9.39 6.37
C PHE A 221 -22.33 -9.18 7.15
N GLU A 222 -21.91 -10.20 7.88
CA GLU A 222 -20.61 -10.25 8.54
C GLU A 222 -19.50 -10.71 7.57
N SER A 223 -18.28 -10.22 7.78
CA SER A 223 -17.12 -10.60 6.98
C SER A 223 -16.65 -12.03 7.28
N ASP A 224 -16.56 -12.89 6.25
CA ASP A 224 -15.88 -14.18 6.35
C ASP A 224 -14.38 -14.00 6.20
N ARG A 225 -13.72 -13.87 7.35
CA ARG A 225 -12.26 -13.68 7.46
C ARG A 225 -11.43 -14.88 7.06
N THR A 226 -12.06 -16.06 6.96
CA THR A 226 -11.35 -17.30 6.65
C THR A 226 -11.33 -17.56 5.15
N HIS A 227 -12.26 -16.99 4.38
CA HIS A 227 -12.41 -17.29 2.96
C HIS A 227 -11.12 -17.06 2.16
N PHE A 228 -10.49 -15.89 2.30
CA PHE A 228 -9.30 -15.53 1.55
C PHE A 228 -8.11 -16.46 1.84
N PRO A 229 -7.66 -16.65 3.11
CA PRO A 229 -6.56 -17.56 3.40
C PRO A 229 -6.88 -19.02 3.08
N LEU A 230 -8.13 -19.49 3.24
CA LEU A 230 -8.52 -20.85 2.87
C LEU A 230 -8.53 -21.08 1.35
N ARG A 231 -8.89 -20.05 0.58
CA ARG A 231 -8.97 -20.14 -0.88
C ARG A 231 -7.60 -20.03 -1.55
N TYR A 232 -6.78 -19.10 -1.10
CA TYR A 232 -5.53 -18.76 -1.76
C TYR A 232 -4.31 -19.36 -1.08
N GLY A 233 -4.40 -19.78 0.19
CA GLY A 233 -3.30 -20.39 0.93
C GLY A 233 -2.23 -19.38 1.37
N THR A 234 -1.10 -19.92 1.81
CA THR A 234 0.04 -19.17 2.36
C THR A 234 1.21 -19.11 1.36
N PRO A 235 2.21 -18.25 1.59
CA PRO A 235 3.44 -18.28 0.80
C PRO A 235 4.12 -19.66 0.76
N LEU A 236 4.01 -20.46 1.82
CA LEU A 236 4.51 -21.84 1.83
C LEU A 236 3.73 -22.76 0.88
N ASP A 237 2.41 -22.57 0.79
CA ASP A 237 1.59 -23.30 -0.18
C ASP A 237 1.93 -22.86 -1.60
N TRP A 238 2.15 -21.56 -1.82
CA TRP A 238 2.57 -21.02 -3.11
C TRP A 238 3.92 -21.58 -3.55
N ALA A 239 4.89 -21.65 -2.63
CA ALA A 239 6.23 -22.20 -2.89
C ALA A 239 6.20 -23.65 -3.41
N ARG A 240 5.14 -24.41 -3.07
CA ARG A 240 4.96 -25.81 -3.47
C ARG A 240 4.07 -26.00 -4.69
N THR A 241 3.17 -25.06 -4.96
CA THR A 241 2.07 -25.25 -5.92
C THR A 241 2.11 -24.30 -7.10
N GLN A 242 2.81 -23.18 -6.98
CA GLN A 242 2.87 -22.12 -7.98
C GLN A 242 4.24 -22.07 -8.67
N SER A 243 4.27 -21.42 -9.82
CA SER A 243 5.48 -21.16 -10.59
C SER A 243 5.28 -19.89 -11.43
N ASN A 244 6.38 -19.28 -11.87
CA ASN A 244 6.40 -18.17 -12.81
C ASN A 244 5.68 -16.92 -12.28
N ILE A 245 6.05 -16.51 -11.06
CA ILE A 245 5.54 -15.30 -10.44
C ILE A 245 6.73 -14.43 -10.02
N VAL A 246 6.61 -13.13 -10.28
CA VAL A 246 7.46 -12.09 -9.72
C VAL A 246 6.56 -11.19 -8.87
N TRP A 247 6.85 -11.07 -7.57
CA TRP A 247 6.23 -10.07 -6.71
C TRP A 247 7.18 -8.88 -6.61
N SER A 248 6.84 -7.78 -7.28
CA SER A 248 7.54 -6.49 -7.13
C SER A 248 6.90 -5.68 -6.00
N GLN A 249 7.74 -5.03 -5.18
CA GLN A 249 7.32 -4.17 -4.08
C GLN A 249 8.18 -2.92 -4.05
N GLY A 250 7.57 -1.74 -3.88
CA GLY A 250 8.31 -0.49 -3.69
C GLY A 250 8.89 -0.36 -2.29
N GLU A 251 10.08 0.20 -2.13
CA GLU A 251 10.65 0.51 -0.81
C GLU A 251 9.77 1.46 0.01
N TYR A 252 9.19 2.49 -0.62
CA TYR A 252 8.29 3.48 -0.02
C TYR A 252 6.83 3.03 0.02
N ASP A 253 6.50 1.87 -0.56
CA ASP A 253 5.14 1.37 -0.54
C ASP A 253 4.78 0.82 0.86
N PRO A 254 3.81 1.40 1.59
CA PRO A 254 3.38 0.86 2.87
C PRO A 254 2.76 -0.55 2.73
N TRP A 255 2.28 -0.94 1.54
CA TRP A 255 1.81 -2.30 1.27
C TRP A 255 2.92 -3.34 1.12
N LYS A 256 4.19 -2.92 1.00
CA LYS A 256 5.35 -3.82 0.85
C LYS A 256 5.35 -4.92 1.90
N GLY A 257 5.14 -4.53 3.16
CA GLY A 257 5.24 -5.44 4.31
C GLY A 257 4.12 -6.46 4.39
N GLY A 258 3.03 -6.30 3.62
CA GLY A 258 1.94 -7.28 3.49
C GLY A 258 2.12 -8.26 2.33
N GLY A 259 3.23 -8.19 1.59
CA GLY A 259 3.50 -9.05 0.42
C GLY A 259 4.81 -9.85 0.50
N VAL A 260 5.14 -10.55 -0.59
CA VAL A 260 6.30 -11.43 -0.64
C VAL A 260 7.56 -10.63 -0.96
N ILE A 261 8.47 -10.50 0.02
CA ILE A 261 9.70 -9.69 -0.09
C ILE A 261 10.99 -10.51 -0.23
N THR A 262 10.88 -11.84 -0.28
CA THR A 262 12.00 -12.77 -0.49
C THR A 262 11.60 -13.87 -1.45
N ASP A 263 12.51 -14.30 -2.33
CA ASP A 263 12.31 -15.44 -3.22
C ASP A 263 11.82 -16.67 -2.45
N LEU A 264 10.76 -17.31 -2.96
CA LEU A 264 10.21 -18.53 -2.38
C LEU A 264 10.88 -19.78 -2.96
N ASN A 265 11.27 -19.73 -4.24
CA ASN A 265 12.05 -20.75 -4.94
C ASN A 265 12.61 -20.18 -6.28
N ASP A 266 13.28 -21.00 -7.08
CA ASP A 266 13.93 -20.62 -8.35
C ASP A 266 12.98 -20.10 -9.47
N SER A 267 11.67 -20.14 -9.26
CA SER A 267 10.62 -19.72 -10.20
C SER A 267 9.67 -18.65 -9.62
N LEU A 268 9.80 -18.37 -8.32
CA LEU A 268 8.93 -17.52 -7.53
C LEU A 268 9.79 -16.43 -6.87
N HIS A 269 9.93 -15.31 -7.58
CA HIS A 269 10.88 -14.26 -7.23
C HIS A 269 10.21 -13.09 -6.52
N ALA A 270 10.94 -12.44 -5.60
CA ALA A 270 10.56 -11.19 -4.99
C ALA A 270 11.54 -10.08 -5.40
N VAL A 271 11.03 -8.90 -5.73
CA VAL A 271 11.81 -7.74 -6.15
C VAL A 271 11.40 -6.54 -5.30
N VAL A 272 12.20 -6.20 -4.30
CA VAL A 272 12.05 -4.93 -3.59
C VAL A 272 12.81 -3.85 -4.36
N ILE A 273 12.12 -2.77 -4.74
CA ILE A 273 12.64 -1.72 -5.60
C ILE A 273 12.97 -0.48 -4.75
N PRO A 274 14.26 -0.16 -4.55
CA PRO A 274 14.67 1.05 -3.84
C PRO A 274 14.04 2.33 -4.40
N GLU A 275 13.64 3.22 -3.49
CA GLU A 275 13.02 4.52 -3.78
C GLU A 275 11.76 4.47 -4.69
N ALA A 276 11.09 3.32 -4.77
CA ALA A 276 9.83 3.18 -5.48
C ALA A 276 8.66 3.14 -4.49
N ALA A 277 7.55 3.80 -4.84
CA ALA A 277 6.28 3.72 -4.12
C ALA A 277 5.36 2.65 -4.75
N HIS A 278 4.06 2.75 -4.53
CA HIS A 278 3.10 1.71 -4.88
C HIS A 278 3.16 1.33 -6.37
N HIS A 279 3.58 0.09 -6.65
CA HIS A 279 3.71 -0.56 -7.98
C HIS A 279 4.28 0.34 -9.12
N LEU A 280 5.30 1.15 -8.82
CA LEU A 280 5.91 2.10 -9.77
C LEU A 280 6.49 1.41 -11.03
N ASP A 281 6.92 0.17 -10.92
CA ASP A 281 7.37 -0.68 -12.03
C ASP A 281 6.33 -0.83 -13.14
N LEU A 282 5.04 -0.76 -12.83
CA LEU A 282 3.95 -0.88 -13.82
C LEU A 282 3.69 0.40 -14.62
N PHE A 283 4.24 1.54 -14.21
CA PHE A 283 4.00 2.82 -14.88
C PHE A 283 4.76 2.89 -16.21
N PHE A 284 4.32 3.79 -17.08
CA PHE A 284 5.10 4.15 -18.27
C PHE A 284 6.49 4.64 -17.85
N SER A 285 7.48 4.42 -18.71
CA SER A 285 8.83 4.92 -18.47
C SER A 285 8.85 6.44 -18.43
N HIS A 286 9.60 6.98 -17.46
CA HIS A 286 9.74 8.41 -17.22
C HIS A 286 11.24 8.76 -17.09
N GLU A 287 11.62 9.98 -17.46
CA GLU A 287 13.03 10.43 -17.40
C GLU A 287 13.61 10.42 -15.97
N ASN A 288 12.74 10.56 -14.97
CA ASN A 288 13.09 10.54 -13.54
C ASN A 288 12.95 9.14 -12.90
N ASP A 289 12.75 8.07 -13.68
CA ASP A 289 12.80 6.72 -13.13
C ASP A 289 14.18 6.44 -12.54
N THR A 290 14.21 5.93 -11.31
CA THR A 290 15.48 5.54 -10.69
C THR A 290 16.10 4.35 -11.43
N GLN A 291 17.42 4.20 -11.33
CA GLN A 291 18.10 3.06 -11.92
C GLN A 291 17.61 1.71 -11.35
N ALA A 292 17.08 1.71 -10.12
CA ALA A 292 16.46 0.56 -9.48
C ALA A 292 15.16 0.14 -10.21
N VAL A 293 14.25 1.09 -10.47
CA VAL A 293 13.00 0.84 -11.22
C VAL A 293 13.32 0.31 -12.62
N VAL A 294 14.29 0.90 -13.32
CA VAL A 294 14.71 0.43 -14.65
C VAL A 294 15.23 -1.02 -14.61
N LYS A 295 16.01 -1.37 -13.57
CA LYS A 295 16.53 -2.75 -13.40
C LYS A 295 15.42 -3.74 -13.04
N ALA A 296 14.46 -3.35 -12.21
CA ALA A 296 13.30 -4.17 -11.86
C ALA A 296 12.48 -4.53 -13.11
N ARG A 297 12.10 -3.52 -13.91
CA ARG A 297 11.40 -3.72 -15.19
C ARG A 297 12.18 -4.61 -16.17
N GLN A 298 13.50 -4.45 -16.25
CA GLN A 298 14.34 -5.34 -17.06
C GLN A 298 14.30 -6.79 -16.57
N PHE A 299 14.38 -7.00 -15.25
CA PHE A 299 14.28 -8.32 -14.65
C PHE A 299 12.91 -8.95 -14.92
N GLU A 300 11.82 -8.24 -14.64
CA GLU A 300 10.44 -8.69 -14.90
C GLU A 300 10.25 -9.08 -16.36
N MET A 301 10.66 -8.23 -17.30
CA MET A 301 10.55 -8.52 -18.73
C MET A 301 11.42 -9.69 -19.17
N ASN A 302 12.57 -9.93 -18.52
CA ASN A 302 13.38 -11.11 -18.79
C ASN A 302 12.70 -12.39 -18.28
N GLN A 303 12.02 -12.35 -17.14
CA GLN A 303 11.21 -13.48 -16.66
C GLN A 303 10.04 -13.77 -17.61
N VAL A 304 9.30 -12.75 -18.04
CA VAL A 304 8.21 -12.90 -19.02
C VAL A 304 8.71 -13.53 -20.32
N LYS A 305 9.84 -13.04 -20.86
CA LYS A 305 10.46 -13.62 -22.07
C LYS A 305 10.88 -15.08 -21.88
N LYS A 306 11.45 -15.40 -20.73
CA LYS A 306 11.83 -16.78 -20.35
C LYS A 306 10.59 -17.68 -20.36
N TRP A 307 9.52 -17.29 -19.67
CA TRP A 307 8.28 -18.08 -19.59
C TRP A 307 7.63 -18.30 -20.96
N ILE A 308 7.58 -17.26 -21.81
CA ILE A 308 7.09 -17.39 -23.20
C ILE A 308 7.93 -18.42 -23.97
N THR A 309 9.25 -18.36 -23.83
CA THR A 309 10.17 -19.26 -24.53
C THR A 309 10.01 -20.70 -24.05
N GLU A 310 9.96 -20.92 -22.74
CA GLU A 310 9.74 -22.23 -22.14
C GLU A 310 8.40 -22.82 -22.58
N LYS A 311 7.32 -22.02 -22.60
CA LYS A 311 6.01 -22.46 -23.06
C LYS A 311 6.01 -22.86 -24.52
N ARG A 312 6.67 -22.09 -25.40
CA ARG A 312 6.84 -22.44 -26.83
C ARG A 312 7.58 -23.77 -26.99
N GLN A 313 8.67 -23.97 -26.26
CA GLN A 313 9.43 -25.21 -26.30
C GLN A 313 8.60 -26.43 -25.84
N GLN A 314 7.78 -26.26 -24.80
CA GLN A 314 6.87 -27.31 -24.34
C GLN A 314 5.87 -27.72 -25.43
N TYR A 315 5.26 -26.74 -26.12
CA TYR A 315 4.35 -27.02 -27.24
C TYR A 315 5.04 -27.76 -28.38
N THR A 316 6.25 -27.35 -28.77
CA THR A 316 7.01 -28.04 -29.83
C THR A 316 7.34 -29.49 -29.44
N ARG A 317 7.75 -29.74 -28.18
CA ARG A 317 8.03 -31.10 -27.71
C ARG A 317 6.79 -31.98 -27.72
N GLN A 318 5.64 -31.45 -27.28
CA GLN A 318 4.37 -32.18 -27.32
C GLN A 318 3.93 -32.51 -28.75
N SER A 319 4.05 -31.55 -29.68
CA SER A 319 3.72 -31.78 -31.10
C SER A 319 4.62 -32.84 -31.72
N ASN A 320 5.94 -32.80 -31.45
CA ASN A 320 6.88 -33.80 -31.97
C ASN A 320 6.62 -35.20 -31.38
N ASN A 321 6.28 -35.29 -30.08
CA ASN A 321 5.93 -36.56 -29.45
C ASN A 321 4.65 -37.16 -30.03
N ASN A 322 3.62 -36.34 -30.28
CA ASN A 322 2.38 -36.79 -30.90
C ASN A 322 2.61 -37.29 -32.34
N ASN A 323 3.42 -36.58 -33.12
CA ASN A 323 3.77 -37.01 -34.48
C ASN A 323 4.56 -38.33 -34.48
N ASN A 324 5.49 -38.51 -33.53
CA ASN A 324 6.24 -39.75 -33.38
C ASN A 324 5.36 -40.93 -32.95
N ASN A 325 4.38 -40.70 -32.07
CA ASN A 325 3.43 -41.74 -31.67
C ASN A 325 2.52 -42.15 -32.84
N ASN A 326 1.98 -41.19 -33.59
CA ASN A 326 1.17 -41.49 -34.78
C ASN A 326 1.97 -42.27 -35.84
N ASN A 327 3.23 -41.90 -36.08
CA ASN A 327 4.12 -42.62 -37.00
C ASN A 327 4.46 -44.04 -36.52
N ASN A 328 4.46 -44.28 -35.20
CA ASN A 328 4.68 -45.62 -34.64
C ASN A 328 3.40 -46.47 -34.73
N GLU A 329 2.23 -45.89 -34.47
CA GLU A 329 0.93 -46.56 -34.64
C GLU A 329 0.68 -46.96 -36.11
N GLU A 330 1.02 -46.09 -37.07
CA GLU A 330 0.96 -46.41 -38.51
C GLU A 330 1.92 -47.54 -38.91
N LYS A 331 3.10 -47.63 -38.28
CA LYS A 331 4.05 -48.73 -38.51
C LYS A 331 3.58 -50.04 -37.91
N GLU A 332 2.96 -50.01 -36.74
CA GLU A 332 2.38 -51.21 -36.11
C GLU A 332 1.18 -51.75 -36.89
N THR A 333 0.30 -50.88 -37.39
CA THR A 333 -0.82 -51.29 -38.26
C THR A 333 -0.34 -51.87 -39.60
N ASN A 334 0.69 -51.28 -40.21
CA ASN A 334 1.26 -51.82 -41.45
C ASN A 334 1.98 -53.17 -41.25
N ASN A 335 2.66 -53.37 -40.12
CA ASN A 335 3.28 -54.67 -39.80
C ASN A 335 2.24 -55.77 -39.49
N ASN A 336 1.14 -55.44 -38.81
CA ASN A 336 0.06 -56.40 -38.57
C ASN A 336 -0.69 -56.80 -39.84
N ASN A 337 -0.84 -55.90 -40.81
CA ASN A 337 -1.43 -56.23 -42.11
C ASN A 337 -0.52 -57.13 -42.97
N ASN A 338 0.80 -57.02 -42.84
CA ASN A 338 1.74 -57.89 -43.56
C ASN A 338 1.85 -59.31 -42.96
N ASN A 339 1.59 -59.48 -41.66
CA ASN A 339 1.60 -60.80 -41.01
C ASN A 339 0.32 -61.63 -41.23
N ASN A 340 -0.77 -61.02 -41.71
CA ASN A 340 -2.03 -61.73 -42.02
C ASN A 340 -2.13 -62.20 -43.50
N ASN A 341 -1.08 -62.01 -44.30
CA ASN A 341 -1.05 -62.36 -45.72
C ASN A 341 -0.07 -63.51 -46.07
N ASN A 342 0.31 -64.35 -45.09
CA ASN A 342 1.11 -65.56 -45.32
C ASN A 342 0.39 -66.83 -44.90
#